data_AF-A0A0F8Z255-F1
#
_entry.id   AF-A0A0F8Z255-F1
#
_cell.length_a   1.000
_cell.length_b   1.000
_cell.length_c   1.000
_cell.angle_alpha   90.00
_cell.angle_beta   90.00
_cell.angle_gamma   90.00
#
_symmetry.space_group_name_H-M   'P 1'
#
loop_
_entity.id
_entity.type
_entity.pdbx_description
1 polymer ?
#
loop_
_entity_poly.entity_id
_entity_poly.type
_entity_poly.pdbx_seq_one_letter_code
_entity_poly.pdbx_strand_id
1 'polypeptide(L)'
;FMTNELDALETSAPKKPTDNYRTYITAMVGAEYDATESVYRAWDLVDKKTRCASLFECRTRAWFVRNLETGHVRVGSNSCRLRWCPMCSKAKAAYISDVVTDWIHDIKSPKFLTLTLKHSDSPLEHQVTNLYKFFKKWRDLRRP
;
A
#
# COMPACT_ATOMS: atom_id res chain seq x y z
N PHE A 1 -12.42 -49.30 2.09
CA PHE A 1 -12.46 -47.96 2.68
C PHE A 1 -11.10 -47.32 2.48
N MET A 2 -11.08 -46.17 1.80
CA MET A 2 -9.87 -45.47 1.32
C MET A 2 -8.88 -45.17 2.45
N THR A 3 -7.63 -45.52 2.22
CA THR A 3 -6.48 -45.05 3.00
C THR A 3 -6.33 -43.55 2.78
N ASN A 4 -6.56 -42.76 3.83
CA ASN A 4 -6.15 -41.35 3.86
C ASN A 4 -4.62 -41.32 3.94
N GLU A 5 -3.94 -41.50 2.80
CA GLU A 5 -2.54 -41.11 2.69
C GLU A 5 -2.48 -39.59 2.68
N LEU A 6 -2.08 -39.02 3.82
CA LEU A 6 -1.69 -37.62 3.89
C LEU A 6 -0.33 -37.52 3.22
N ASP A 7 -0.31 -37.08 1.96
CA ASP A 7 0.93 -36.74 1.26
C ASP A 7 1.61 -35.58 2.01
N ALA A 8 2.65 -35.92 2.77
CA ALA A 8 3.55 -34.93 3.33
C ALA A 8 4.38 -34.34 2.19
N LEU A 9 3.84 -33.30 1.54
CA LEU A 9 4.60 -32.47 0.60
C LEU A 9 5.76 -31.84 1.38
N GLU A 10 6.97 -32.27 1.05
CA GLU A 10 8.19 -31.71 1.61
C GLU A 10 8.25 -30.21 1.27
N THR A 11 8.08 -29.37 2.29
CA THR A 11 8.17 -27.90 2.17
C THR A 11 9.59 -27.43 2.47
N SER A 12 10.60 -28.18 2.03
CA SER A 12 12.00 -27.79 2.16
C SER A 12 12.21 -26.52 1.33
N ALA A 13 12.03 -25.39 2.01
CA ALA A 13 12.28 -24.10 1.43
C ALA A 13 13.74 -24.09 0.95
N PRO A 14 14.00 -23.66 -0.30
CA PRO A 14 15.38 -23.49 -0.75
C PRO A 14 16.12 -22.57 0.23
N LYS A 15 17.44 -22.79 0.33
CA LYS A 15 18.40 -22.08 1.20
C LYS A 15 17.81 -20.80 1.80
N LYS A 16 17.64 -20.79 3.13
CA LYS A 16 17.13 -19.66 3.90
C LYS A 16 17.65 -18.36 3.27
N PRO A 17 16.76 -17.45 2.81
CA PRO A 17 17.19 -16.16 2.30
C PRO A 17 18.14 -15.55 3.33
N THR A 18 19.31 -15.09 2.88
CA THR A 18 20.27 -14.39 3.74
C THR A 18 19.68 -13.11 4.33
N ASP A 19 18.62 -12.61 3.70
CA ASP A 19 17.98 -11.35 3.99
C ASP A 19 16.64 -11.53 4.71
N ASN A 20 16.33 -10.57 5.58
CA ASN A 20 15.03 -10.49 6.24
C ASN A 20 13.97 -9.87 5.29
N TYR A 21 12.70 -10.00 5.67
CA TYR A 21 11.56 -9.47 4.89
C TYR A 21 11.70 -7.98 4.55
N ARG A 22 12.26 -7.18 5.46
CA ARG A 22 12.46 -5.75 5.22
C ARG A 22 13.48 -5.52 4.11
N THR A 23 14.64 -6.17 4.18
CA THR A 23 15.68 -6.07 3.15
C THR A 23 15.12 -6.47 1.79
N TYR A 24 14.36 -7.56 1.73
CA TYR A 24 13.67 -8.00 0.50
C TYR A 24 12.74 -6.92 -0.09
N ILE A 25 11.89 -6.29 0.75
CA ILE A 25 10.95 -5.26 0.28
C ILE A 25 11.69 -3.97 -0.10
N THR A 26 12.68 -3.54 0.69
CA THR A 26 13.44 -2.31 0.43
C THR A 26 14.27 -2.43 -0.84
N ALA A 27 14.82 -3.60 -1.15
CA ALA A 27 15.57 -3.85 -2.39
C ALA A 27 14.75 -3.51 -3.65
N MET A 28 13.42 -3.57 -3.57
CA MET A 28 12.54 -3.23 -4.69
C MET A 28 12.25 -1.73 -4.86
N VAL A 29 12.61 -0.90 -3.88
CA VAL A 29 12.23 0.53 -3.82
C VAL A 29 13.37 1.42 -3.30
N GLY A 30 14.63 0.97 -3.36
CA GLY A 30 15.78 1.61 -2.70
C GLY A 30 15.91 3.11 -2.98
N ALA A 31 15.94 3.51 -4.25
CA ALA A 31 16.07 4.92 -4.63
C ALA A 31 14.90 5.79 -4.12
N GLU A 32 13.67 5.28 -4.16
CA GLU A 32 12.49 5.97 -3.63
C GLU A 32 12.54 6.07 -2.10
N TYR A 33 13.07 5.03 -1.44
CA TYR A 33 13.23 4.99 0.00
C TYR A 33 14.22 6.05 0.46
N ASP A 34 15.38 6.15 -0.19
CA ASP A 34 16.42 7.14 0.14
C ASP A 34 15.92 8.57 -0.03
N ALA A 35 15.20 8.85 -1.13
CA ALA A 35 14.56 10.14 -1.36
C ALA A 35 13.52 10.47 -0.28
N THR A 36 12.69 9.48 0.08
CA THR A 36 11.67 9.64 1.13
C THR A 36 12.28 9.89 2.50
N GLU A 37 13.36 9.17 2.84
CA GLU A 37 14.10 9.38 4.08
C GLU A 37 14.65 10.80 4.16
N SER A 38 15.32 11.26 3.09
CA SER A 38 15.89 12.60 3.02
C SER A 38 14.85 13.70 3.27
N VAL A 39 13.68 13.58 2.63
CA VAL A 39 12.58 14.52 2.80
C VAL A 39 12.01 14.48 4.22
N TYR A 40 11.72 13.30 4.77
CA TYR A 40 11.18 13.23 6.13
C TYR A 40 12.18 13.67 7.19
N ARG A 41 13.47 13.41 6.99
CA ARG A 41 14.52 13.90 7.88
C ARG A 41 14.55 15.43 7.88
N ALA A 42 14.53 16.08 6.72
CA ALA A 42 14.49 17.53 6.62
C ALA A 42 13.23 18.12 7.29
N TRP A 43 12.06 17.50 7.08
CA TRP A 43 10.80 17.97 7.64
C TRP A 43 10.69 17.76 9.15
N ASP A 44 11.23 16.66 9.66
CA ASP A 44 11.20 16.38 11.10
C ASP A 44 12.06 17.37 11.88
N LEU A 45 13.14 17.91 11.28
CA LEU A 45 13.93 19.00 11.87
C LEU A 45 13.12 20.29 12.04
N VAL A 46 12.27 20.61 11.06
CA VAL A 46 11.43 21.82 11.08
C VAL A 46 10.22 21.64 11.99
N ASP A 47 9.50 20.53 11.83
CA ASP A 47 8.22 20.28 12.52
C ASP A 47 8.39 19.66 13.92
N LYS A 48 9.61 19.27 14.29
CA LYS A 48 9.92 18.50 15.52
C LYS A 48 9.08 17.23 15.66
N LYS A 49 8.89 16.51 14.54
CA LYS A 49 8.15 15.23 14.47
C LYS A 49 9.11 14.04 14.31
N THR A 50 8.55 12.84 14.32
CA THR A 50 9.30 11.56 14.32
C THR A 50 8.90 10.64 13.16
N ARG A 51 8.60 11.23 11.99
CA ARG A 51 8.23 10.48 10.78
C ARG A 51 9.36 9.58 10.31
N CYS A 52 10.61 10.05 10.37
CA CYS A 52 11.79 9.29 9.98
C CYS A 52 11.94 8.02 10.84
N ALA A 53 11.74 8.13 12.16
CA ALA A 53 11.72 6.97 13.05
C ALA A 53 10.59 5.98 12.69
N SER A 54 9.40 6.48 12.34
CA SER A 54 8.29 5.64 11.88
C SER A 54 8.60 4.94 10.55
N LEU A 55 9.28 5.63 9.62
CA LEU A 55 9.76 5.04 8.37
C LEU A 55 10.76 3.92 8.64
N PHE A 56 11.69 4.14 9.59
CA PHE A 56 12.65 3.12 9.99
C PHE A 56 12.02 1.92 10.68
N GLU A 57 10.88 2.06 11.33
CA GLU A 57 10.16 0.91 11.89
C GLU A 57 9.26 0.21 10.88
N CYS A 58 9.10 0.76 9.66
CA CYS A 58 8.22 0.19 8.67
C CYS A 58 8.74 -1.17 8.14
N ARG A 59 7.86 -2.17 8.07
CA ARG A 59 8.15 -3.53 7.56
C ARG A 59 9.23 -4.30 8.34
N THR A 60 9.61 -3.86 9.54
CA THR A 60 10.59 -4.56 10.40
C THR A 60 10.04 -5.87 10.97
N ARG A 61 8.72 -6.01 11.07
CA ARG A 61 8.05 -7.19 11.61
C ARG A 61 7.11 -7.78 10.57
N ALA A 62 7.17 -9.09 10.39
CA ALA A 62 6.30 -9.85 9.50
C ALA A 62 5.73 -11.08 10.21
N TRP A 63 4.53 -11.49 9.84
CA TRP A 63 3.82 -12.64 10.39
C TRP A 63 2.91 -13.25 9.31
N PHE A 64 2.58 -14.52 9.44
CA PHE A 64 1.59 -15.15 8.55
C PHE A 64 0.18 -14.81 9.02
N VAL A 65 -0.68 -14.48 8.07
CA VAL A 65 -2.11 -14.22 8.26
C VAL A 65 -2.87 -15.26 7.46
N ARG A 66 -3.79 -15.96 8.12
CA ARG A 66 -4.62 -16.99 7.49
C ARG A 66 -6.09 -16.55 7.48
N ASN A 67 -6.76 -16.68 6.35
CA ASN A 67 -8.21 -16.56 6.26
C ASN A 67 -8.85 -17.81 6.89
N LEU A 68 -9.79 -17.62 7.83
CA LEU A 68 -10.38 -18.73 8.59
C LEU A 68 -11.28 -19.64 7.74
N GLU A 69 -11.97 -19.08 6.76
CA GLU A 69 -12.95 -19.79 5.92
C GLU A 69 -12.28 -20.49 4.75
N THR A 70 -11.46 -19.76 3.99
CA THR A 70 -10.80 -20.28 2.76
C THR A 70 -9.46 -20.95 3.04
N GLY A 71 -8.89 -20.75 4.22
CA GLY A 71 -7.58 -21.28 4.57
C GLY A 71 -6.40 -20.58 3.88
N HIS A 72 -6.64 -19.59 3.00
CA HIS A 72 -5.59 -18.86 2.31
C HIS A 72 -4.64 -18.16 3.27
N VAL A 73 -3.34 -18.32 3.05
CA VAL A 73 -2.26 -17.73 3.85
C VAL A 73 -1.59 -16.60 3.07
N ARG A 74 -1.32 -15.49 3.75
CA ARG A 74 -0.50 -14.39 3.22
C ARG A 74 0.47 -13.88 4.28
N VAL A 75 1.51 -13.18 3.85
CA VAL A 75 2.42 -12.47 4.76
C VAL A 75 1.81 -11.10 5.13
N GLY A 76 1.59 -10.89 6.42
CA GLY A 76 1.30 -9.59 7.03
C GLY A 76 2.58 -8.94 7.54
N SER A 77 2.61 -7.60 7.61
CA SER A 77 3.72 -6.85 8.18
C SER A 77 3.28 -5.50 8.71
N ASN A 78 4.05 -4.95 9.65
CA ASN A 78 3.78 -3.63 10.21
C ASN A 78 3.97 -2.51 9.18
N SER A 79 3.22 -1.42 9.31
CA SER A 79 3.26 -0.29 8.36
C SER A 79 3.34 1.05 9.11
N CYS A 80 4.11 1.99 8.56
CA CYS A 80 4.27 3.32 9.15
C CYS A 80 3.10 4.27 8.84
N ARG A 81 2.26 3.94 7.84
CA ARG A 81 1.13 4.76 7.35
C ARG A 81 1.53 6.16 6.86
N LEU A 82 2.83 6.42 6.65
CA LEU A 82 3.32 7.66 6.09
C LEU A 82 2.93 7.78 4.62
N ARG A 83 2.54 8.98 4.21
CA ARG A 83 2.00 9.27 2.87
C ARG A 83 2.97 8.90 1.74
N TRP A 84 4.27 9.10 1.95
CA TRP A 84 5.30 8.92 0.93
C TRP A 84 6.15 7.68 1.15
N CYS A 85 5.80 6.79 2.10
CA CYS A 85 6.54 5.55 2.27
C CYS A 85 6.36 4.65 1.02
N PRO A 86 7.42 4.34 0.27
CA PRO A 86 7.30 3.58 -0.98
C PRO A 86 6.91 2.13 -0.72
N MET A 87 7.39 1.53 0.37
CA MET A 87 6.99 0.17 0.78
C MET A 87 5.50 0.05 1.09
N CYS A 88 4.92 1.06 1.74
CA CYS A 88 3.48 1.11 2.02
C CYS A 88 2.68 1.40 0.74
N SER A 89 3.17 2.32 -0.09
CA SER A 89 2.56 2.67 -1.38
C SER A 89 2.47 1.45 -2.29
N LYS A 90 3.57 0.71 -2.47
CA LYS A 90 3.63 -0.50 -3.30
C LYS A 90 2.69 -1.60 -2.81
N ALA A 91 2.66 -1.86 -1.50
CA ALA A 91 1.73 -2.82 -0.93
C ALA A 91 0.26 -2.42 -1.14
N LYS A 92 -0.05 -1.12 -1.02
CA LYS A 92 -1.38 -0.59 -1.30
C LYS A 92 -1.73 -0.69 -2.78
N ALA A 93 -0.78 -0.41 -3.68
CA ALA A 93 -0.96 -0.51 -5.12
C ALA A 93 -1.25 -1.97 -5.53
N ALA A 94 -0.52 -2.94 -4.99
CA ALA A 94 -0.79 -4.36 -5.22
C ALA A 94 -2.21 -4.75 -4.78
N TYR A 95 -2.60 -4.39 -3.56
CA TYR A 95 -3.97 -4.64 -3.07
C TYR A 95 -5.05 -4.00 -3.95
N ILE A 96 -4.86 -2.74 -4.36
CA ILE A 96 -5.81 -2.06 -5.25
C ILE A 96 -5.85 -2.75 -6.61
N SER A 97 -4.70 -3.16 -7.15
CA SER A 97 -4.63 -3.87 -8.43
C SER A 97 -5.43 -5.16 -8.38
N ASP A 98 -5.27 -5.98 -7.35
CA ASP A 98 -5.99 -7.24 -7.20
C ASP A 98 -7.51 -7.00 -7.14
N VAL A 99 -7.94 -6.10 -6.24
CA VAL A 99 -9.37 -5.76 -6.08
C VAL A 99 -9.98 -5.19 -7.36
N VAL A 100 -9.25 -4.31 -8.06
CA VAL A 100 -9.72 -3.71 -9.30
C VAL A 100 -9.75 -4.73 -10.44
N THR A 101 -8.81 -5.67 -10.48
CA THR A 101 -8.78 -6.75 -11.46
C THR A 101 -10.03 -7.61 -11.34
N ASP A 102 -10.33 -8.08 -10.12
CA ASP A 102 -11.55 -8.86 -9.84
C ASP A 102 -12.80 -8.07 -10.24
N TRP A 103 -12.87 -6.81 -9.81
CA TRP A 103 -14.01 -5.94 -10.12
C TRP A 103 -14.21 -5.68 -11.62
N ILE A 104 -13.13 -5.50 -12.39
CA ILE A 104 -13.19 -5.28 -13.84
C ILE A 104 -13.75 -6.51 -14.56
N HIS A 105 -13.45 -7.72 -14.08
CA HIS A 105 -13.97 -8.95 -14.66
C HIS A 105 -15.47 -9.13 -14.41
N ASP A 106 -15.99 -8.64 -13.29
CA ASP A 106 -17.39 -8.79 -12.91
C ASP A 106 -18.31 -7.70 -13.46
N ILE A 107 -17.78 -6.50 -13.77
CA ILE A 107 -18.60 -5.37 -14.18
C ILE A 107 -19.01 -5.44 -15.66
N LYS A 108 -20.32 -5.41 -15.92
CA LYS A 108 -20.90 -5.48 -17.28
C LYS A 108 -20.45 -4.37 -18.24
N SER A 109 -20.22 -3.15 -17.75
CA SER A 109 -19.84 -2.00 -18.58
C SER A 109 -19.03 -0.96 -17.79
N PRO A 110 -17.69 -1.10 -17.74
CA PRO A 110 -16.85 -0.11 -17.08
C PRO A 110 -16.91 1.23 -17.84
N LYS A 111 -17.16 2.33 -17.12
CA LYS A 111 -17.11 3.69 -17.67
C LYS A 111 -15.88 4.40 -17.13
N PHE A 112 -14.98 4.80 -18.02
CA PHE A 112 -13.85 5.65 -17.67
C PHE A 112 -14.31 7.11 -17.61
N LEU A 113 -14.11 7.76 -16.46
CA LEU A 113 -14.41 9.18 -16.28
C LEU A 113 -13.10 9.94 -16.12
N THR A 114 -12.74 10.72 -17.13
CA THR A 114 -11.63 11.67 -17.03
C THR A 114 -12.12 12.97 -16.41
N LEU A 115 -11.57 13.33 -15.25
CA LEU A 115 -11.85 14.61 -14.61
C LEU A 115 -10.68 15.55 -14.85
N THR A 116 -10.86 16.51 -15.75
CA THR A 116 -9.86 17.54 -16.02
C THR A 116 -10.18 18.78 -15.20
N LEU A 117 -9.21 19.28 -14.44
CA LEU A 117 -9.34 20.56 -13.75
C LEU A 117 -9.22 21.67 -14.78
N LYS A 118 -10.24 22.50 -14.90
CA LYS A 118 -10.17 23.72 -15.71
C LYS A 118 -9.16 24.67 -15.07
N HIS A 119 -8.24 25.21 -15.87
CA HIS A 119 -7.34 26.29 -15.43
C HIS A 119 -8.16 27.45 -14.86
N SER A 120 -7.66 28.07 -13.79
CA SER A 120 -8.26 29.28 -13.23
C SER A 120 -7.17 30.24 -12.80
N ASP A 121 -7.45 31.53 -12.86
CA ASP A 121 -6.57 32.58 -12.33
C ASP A 121 -6.77 32.80 -10.82
N SER A 122 -7.50 31.90 -10.15
CA SER A 122 -7.70 31.97 -8.71
C SER A 122 -6.38 31.72 -7.98
N PRO A 123 -6.14 32.32 -6.81
CA PRO A 123 -4.98 31.98 -5.98
C PRO A 123 -4.88 30.47 -5.73
N LEU A 124 -3.66 29.92 -5.73
CA LEU A 124 -3.41 28.48 -5.57
C LEU A 124 -4.13 27.90 -4.33
N GLU A 125 -4.14 28.63 -3.22
CA GLU A 125 -4.84 28.24 -2.00
C GLU A 125 -6.35 28.02 -2.22
N HIS A 126 -7.00 28.90 -2.98
CA HIS A 126 -8.40 28.77 -3.33
C HIS A 126 -8.64 27.58 -4.26
N GLN A 127 -7.74 27.35 -5.22
CA GLN A 127 -7.83 26.20 -6.11
C GLN A 127 -7.77 24.88 -5.34
N VAL A 128 -6.79 24.74 -4.43
CA VAL A 128 -6.62 23.57 -3.58
C VAL A 128 -7.83 23.38 -2.66
N THR A 129 -8.31 24.44 -2.03
CA THR A 129 -9.49 24.39 -1.15
C THR A 129 -10.73 23.92 -1.89
N ASN A 130 -11.00 24.47 -3.06
CA ASN A 130 -12.13 24.08 -3.91
C ASN A 130 -12.02 22.62 -4.36
N LEU A 131 -10.82 22.17 -4.71
CA LEU A 131 -10.56 20.80 -5.10
C LEU A 131 -10.93 19.82 -3.97
N TYR A 132 -10.46 20.07 -2.75
CA TYR A 132 -10.85 19.27 -1.59
C TYR A 132 -12.36 19.29 -1.33
N LYS A 133 -12.99 20.47 -1.43
CA LYS A 133 -14.44 20.63 -1.24
C LYS A 133 -15.26 19.81 -2.24
N PHE A 134 -14.91 19.85 -3.53
CA PHE A 134 -15.61 19.11 -4.56
C PHE A 134 -15.42 17.59 -4.43
N PHE A 135 -14.19 17.11 -4.19
CA PHE A 135 -13.94 15.68 -3.98
C PHE A 135 -14.59 15.15 -2.70
N LYS A 136 -14.70 15.97 -1.64
CA LYS A 136 -15.46 15.62 -0.45
C LYS A 136 -16.95 15.46 -0.79
N LYS A 137 -17.57 16.47 -1.41
CA LYS A 137 -18.98 16.43 -1.82
C LYS A 137 -19.30 15.22 -2.70
N TRP A 138 -18.40 14.88 -3.62
CA TRP A 138 -18.56 13.72 -4.49
C TRP A 138 -18.50 12.38 -3.74
N ARG A 139 -17.62 12.24 -2.75
CA ARG A 139 -17.61 11.06 -1.87
C ARG A 139 -18.88 10.95 -1.04
N ASP A 140 -19.37 12.07 -0.52
CA ASP A 140 -20.59 12.10 0.30
C ASP A 140 -21.82 11.70 -0.52
N LEU A 141 -21.93 12.15 -1.78
CA LEU A 141 -23.00 11.75 -2.71
C LEU A 141 -22.99 10.28 -3.14
N ARG A 142 -21.87 9.57 -2.95
CA ARG A 142 -21.70 8.16 -3.32
C ARG A 142 -21.84 7.18 -2.15
N ARG A 143 -22.05 7.68 -0.92
CA ARG A 143 -22.42 6.81 0.19
C ARG A 143 -23.93 6.50 0.07
N PRO A 144 -24.33 5.22 0.10
CA PRO A 144 -25.75 4.86 0.16
C PRO A 144 -26.41 5.40 1.43
#